data_AF-A0A2G9SA94-F1
#
_entry.id   AF-A0A2G9SA94-F1
#
_cell.length_a   1.000
_cell.length_b   1.000
_cell.length_c   1.000
_cell.angle_alpha   90.00
_cell.angle_beta   90.00
_cell.angle_gamma   90.00
#
_symmetry.space_group_name_H-M   'P 1'
#
loop_
_entity.id
_entity.type
_entity.pdbx_description
1 polymer ?
#
loop_
_entity_poly.entity_id
_entity_poly.type
_entity_poly.pdbx_seq_one_letter_code
_entity_poly.pdbx_strand_id
1 'polypeptide(L)'
;MGGLPPWLLAKKSIVLRSSDPDYLQAVDNWMSVFLPKIKPLLYQNGGPIITVQVENEYGSYFTCDYDYLRHLTKLFRQHLGDDVILFTTDGSGTNVTEAFAVQRFSEPNGPLVNSEFYTGWLDHWGEPHSVVATDRIVKTLTEILDHGANVNMYMFIGGTNFGYWNGKAFSKLC
;
A
#
# COMPACT_ATOMS: atom_id res chain seq x y z
N MET A 1 6.07 -13.21 2.20
CA MET A 1 5.49 -12.56 3.39
C MET A 1 5.28 -11.05 3.20
N GLY A 2 5.15 -10.54 1.95
CA GLY A 2 4.85 -9.12 1.69
C GLY A 2 5.81 -8.13 2.37
N GLY A 3 7.11 -8.44 2.42
CA GLY A 3 8.11 -7.61 3.11
C GLY A 3 8.26 -7.88 4.61
N LEU A 4 7.36 -8.64 5.25
CA LEU A 4 7.52 -9.02 6.66
C LEU A 4 8.71 -9.97 6.85
N PRO A 5 9.54 -9.79 7.90
CA PRO A 5 10.68 -10.67 8.16
C PRO A 5 10.27 -12.09 8.57
N PRO A 6 10.92 -13.15 8.07
CA PRO A 6 10.56 -14.54 8.35
C PRO A 6 10.76 -14.96 9.82
N TRP A 7 11.64 -14.29 10.56
CA TRP A 7 11.87 -14.60 11.97
C TRP A 7 10.65 -14.33 12.87
N LEU A 8 9.67 -13.53 12.41
CA LEU A 8 8.39 -13.36 13.11
C LEU A 8 7.65 -14.70 13.29
N LEU A 9 7.84 -15.63 12.35
CA LEU A 9 7.22 -16.95 12.38
C LEU A 9 7.86 -17.91 13.40
N ALA A 10 8.93 -17.51 14.10
CA ALA A 10 9.45 -18.28 15.23
C ALA A 10 8.40 -18.45 16.34
N LYS A 11 7.52 -17.45 16.52
CA LYS A 11 6.29 -17.58 17.31
C LYS A 11 5.22 -18.22 16.42
N LYS A 12 4.98 -19.53 16.58
CA LYS A 12 4.02 -20.29 15.77
C LYS A 12 2.57 -19.79 15.85
N SER A 13 2.20 -19.13 16.95
CA SER A 13 0.87 -18.59 17.19
C SER A 13 0.73 -17.11 16.82
N ILE A 14 1.75 -16.50 16.22
CA ILE A 14 1.70 -15.08 15.87
C ILE A 14 0.57 -14.82 14.88
N VAL A 15 -0.20 -13.76 15.14
CA VAL A 15 -1.15 -13.23 14.16
C VAL A 15 -0.49 -12.03 13.49
N LEU A 16 -0.11 -12.18 12.22
CA LEU A 16 0.50 -11.08 11.45
C LEU A 16 -0.57 -10.07 11.04
N ARG A 17 -0.18 -8.78 10.96
CA ARG A 17 -1.06 -7.65 10.59
C ARG A 17 -2.30 -7.59 11.48
N SER A 18 -2.07 -7.55 12.78
CA SER A 18 -3.09 -7.41 13.82
C SER A 18 -2.48 -6.78 15.07
N SER A 19 -3.28 -6.65 16.14
CA SER A 19 -2.84 -6.18 17.45
C SER A 19 -2.18 -7.27 18.31
N ASP A 20 -1.66 -8.35 17.72
CA ASP A 20 -0.84 -9.32 18.45
C ASP A 20 0.35 -8.57 19.11
N PRO A 21 0.51 -8.63 20.45
CA PRO A 21 1.53 -7.84 21.14
C PRO A 21 2.96 -8.10 20.66
N ASP A 22 3.29 -9.34 20.29
CA ASP A 22 4.64 -9.67 19.81
C ASP A 22 4.86 -9.15 18.39
N TYR A 23 3.80 -9.14 17.56
CA TYR A 23 3.85 -8.52 16.25
C TYR A 23 3.99 -6.99 16.36
N LEU A 24 3.17 -6.35 17.19
CA LEU A 24 3.23 -4.90 17.42
C LEU A 24 4.59 -4.48 17.99
N GLN A 25 5.14 -5.22 18.94
CA GLN A 25 6.46 -4.93 19.49
C GLN A 25 7.55 -4.96 18.41
N ALA A 26 7.48 -5.92 17.48
CA ALA A 26 8.40 -5.99 16.34
C ALA A 26 8.22 -4.81 15.37
N VAL A 27 6.97 -4.43 15.07
CA VAL A 27 6.63 -3.26 14.26
C VAL A 27 7.16 -1.98 14.91
N ASP A 28 6.93 -1.78 16.20
CA ASP A 28 7.37 -0.61 16.96
C ASP A 28 8.89 -0.47 16.93
N ASN A 29 9.60 -1.58 17.15
CA ASN A 29 11.06 -1.60 17.11
C ASN A 29 11.60 -1.22 15.72
N TRP A 30 10.99 -1.75 14.65
CA TRP A 30 11.40 -1.43 13.29
C TRP A 30 11.09 0.04 12.94
N MET A 31 9.87 0.50 13.20
CA MET A 31 9.42 1.85 12.84
C MET A 31 10.16 2.92 13.65
N SER A 32 10.51 2.64 14.90
CA SER A 32 11.33 3.54 15.73
C SER A 32 12.74 3.74 15.17
N VAL A 33 13.22 2.83 14.31
CA VAL A 33 14.48 2.98 13.58
C VAL A 33 14.27 3.65 12.23
N PHE A 34 13.22 3.26 11.50
CA PHE A 34 12.96 3.70 10.13
C PHE A 34 12.41 5.13 10.07
N LEU A 35 11.31 5.44 10.77
CA LEU A 35 10.60 6.71 10.64
C LEU A 35 11.43 7.94 11.03
N PRO A 36 12.33 7.91 12.03
CA PRO A 36 13.23 9.04 12.28
C PRO A 36 14.17 9.37 11.12
N LYS A 37 14.53 8.38 10.28
CA LYS A 37 15.33 8.61 9.06
C LYS A 37 14.50 9.24 7.94
N ILE A 38 13.19 8.98 7.94
CA ILE A 38 12.24 9.54 6.98
C ILE A 38 11.85 10.97 7.33
N LYS A 39 11.74 11.31 8.62
CA LYS A 39 11.34 12.65 9.09
C LYS A 39 12.07 13.81 8.40
N PRO A 40 13.41 13.86 8.30
CA PRO A 40 14.10 14.98 7.62
C PRO A 40 13.83 15.05 6.11
N LEU A 41 13.29 13.98 5.50
CA LEU A 41 12.97 13.91 4.08
C LEU A 41 11.51 14.32 3.78
N LEU A 42 10.72 14.67 4.80
CA LEU A 42 9.36 15.19 4.62
C LEU A 42 9.39 16.57 3.94
N TYR A 43 8.37 16.85 3.13
CA TYR A 43 8.25 18.09 2.38
C TYR A 43 8.29 19.35 3.25
N GLN A 44 7.57 19.34 4.37
CA GLN A 44 7.59 20.42 5.37
C GLN A 44 8.99 20.64 6.01
N ASN A 45 9.87 19.65 5.94
CA ASN A 45 11.25 19.70 6.44
C ASN A 45 12.26 19.93 5.31
N GLY A 46 11.80 20.28 4.10
CA GLY A 46 12.64 20.57 2.93
C GLY A 46 13.01 19.36 2.05
N GLY A 47 12.42 18.19 2.31
CA GLY A 47 12.66 16.98 1.51
C GLY A 47 11.58 16.72 0.44
N PRO A 48 11.65 15.58 -0.27
CA PRO A 48 10.73 15.28 -1.37
C PRO A 48 9.46 14.51 -0.96
N ILE A 49 9.32 14.02 0.28
CA ILE A 49 8.21 13.15 0.68
C ILE A 49 6.97 13.98 1.01
N ILE A 50 5.94 13.88 0.17
CA ILE A 50 4.70 14.66 0.27
C ILE A 50 3.55 13.93 0.98
N THR A 51 3.51 12.59 0.91
CA THR A 51 2.49 11.75 1.55
C THR A 51 3.13 10.44 2.03
N VAL A 52 2.52 9.78 3.02
CA VAL A 52 3.00 8.50 3.57
C VAL A 52 1.83 7.53 3.75
N GLN A 53 1.92 6.36 3.13
CA GLN A 53 0.90 5.32 3.27
C GLN A 53 1.03 4.61 4.62
N VAL A 54 -0.10 4.36 5.29
CA VAL A 54 -0.19 3.54 6.51
C VAL A 54 -0.83 2.21 6.15
N GLU A 55 -0.09 1.11 6.35
CA GLU A 55 -0.49 -0.23 5.91
C GLU A 55 -0.72 -0.33 4.38
N ASN A 56 -1.17 -1.48 3.89
CA ASN A 56 -1.41 -1.72 2.46
C ASN A 56 -2.60 -2.66 2.22
N GLU A 57 -3.68 -2.15 1.60
CA GLU A 57 -4.88 -2.92 1.27
C GLU A 57 -5.39 -3.77 2.44
N TYR A 58 -5.51 -3.15 3.61
CA TYR A 58 -5.87 -3.89 4.82
C TYR A 58 -7.30 -4.44 4.76
N GLY A 59 -8.20 -3.79 4.00
CA GLY A 59 -9.55 -4.30 3.72
C GLY A 59 -9.55 -5.63 2.97
N SER A 60 -8.45 -6.00 2.30
CA SER A 60 -8.29 -7.31 1.65
C SER A 60 -7.80 -8.41 2.60
N TYR A 61 -7.53 -8.09 3.87
CA TYR A 61 -6.99 -9.01 4.87
C TYR A 61 -8.04 -9.39 5.94
N PHE A 62 -7.98 -10.64 6.42
CA PHE A 62 -9.09 -11.24 7.16
C PHE A 62 -9.24 -10.76 8.61
N THR A 63 -8.19 -10.18 9.21
CA THR A 63 -8.18 -9.85 10.65
C THR A 63 -9.14 -8.71 10.99
N CYS A 64 -9.34 -7.75 10.07
CA CYS A 64 -10.23 -6.59 10.26
C CYS A 64 -10.02 -5.88 11.62
N ASP A 65 -8.78 -5.84 12.09
CA ASP A 65 -8.42 -5.29 13.39
C ASP A 65 -8.15 -3.78 13.28
N TYR A 66 -9.06 -2.97 13.82
CA TYR A 66 -8.95 -1.51 13.81
C TYR A 66 -8.05 -0.96 14.92
N ASP A 67 -7.80 -1.71 16.00
CA ASP A 67 -6.84 -1.29 17.04
C ASP A 67 -5.43 -1.28 16.47
N TYR A 68 -5.12 -2.23 15.58
CA TYR A 68 -3.88 -2.28 14.83
C TYR A 68 -3.68 -1.03 13.97
N LEU A 69 -4.69 -0.65 13.17
CA LEU A 69 -4.61 0.54 12.33
C LEU A 69 -4.48 1.84 13.15
N ARG A 70 -5.19 1.93 14.28
CA ARG A 70 -5.05 3.06 15.21
C ARG A 70 -3.65 3.13 15.81
N HIS A 71 -3.08 1.99 16.20
CA HIS A 71 -1.72 1.88 16.73
C HIS A 71 -0.69 2.38 15.71
N LEU A 72 -0.77 1.91 14.47
CA LEU A 72 0.11 2.38 13.38
C LEU A 72 -0.01 3.87 13.14
N THR A 73 -1.24 4.40 13.07
CA THR A 73 -1.47 5.82 12.87
C THR A 73 -0.82 6.65 13.99
N LYS A 74 -1.00 6.23 15.25
CA LYS A 74 -0.37 6.87 16.41
C LYS A 74 1.16 6.81 16.31
N LEU A 75 1.72 5.66 15.96
CA LEU A 75 3.17 5.47 15.82
C LEU A 75 3.75 6.37 14.73
N PHE A 76 3.09 6.48 13.58
CA PHE A 76 3.50 7.37 12.49
C PHE A 76 3.44 8.84 12.93
N ARG A 77 2.34 9.27 13.58
CA ARG A 77 2.20 10.63 14.11
C ARG A 77 3.27 10.96 15.16
N GLN A 78 3.57 10.02 16.06
CA GLN A 78 4.62 10.19 17.06
C GLN A 78 5.99 10.49 16.45
N HIS A 79 6.35 9.85 15.34
CA HIS A 79 7.66 10.04 14.71
C HIS A 79 7.68 11.16 13.67
N LEU A 80 6.66 11.25 12.83
CA LEU A 80 6.63 12.13 11.66
C LEU A 80 5.98 13.49 11.94
N GLY A 81 5.18 13.61 13.01
CA GLY A 81 4.39 14.80 13.33
C GLY A 81 3.02 14.82 12.63
N ASP A 82 2.28 15.91 12.86
CA ASP A 82 0.87 16.00 12.48
C ASP A 82 0.65 16.57 11.06
N ASP A 83 1.62 17.27 10.49
CA ASP A 83 1.43 17.98 9.20
C ASP A 83 1.54 17.07 7.98
N VAL A 84 2.28 15.94 8.06
CA VAL A 84 2.40 15.01 6.93
C VAL A 84 1.05 14.37 6.62
N ILE A 85 0.72 14.24 5.33
CA ILE A 85 -0.50 13.58 4.90
C ILE A 85 -0.29 12.06 5.00
N LEU A 86 -1.01 11.43 5.94
CA LEU A 86 -1.11 9.98 6.03
C LEU A 86 -2.33 9.50 5.24
N PHE A 87 -2.21 8.40 4.51
CA PHE A 87 -3.30 7.84 3.72
C PHE A 87 -3.30 6.31 3.74
N THR A 88 -4.41 5.69 3.33
CA THR A 88 -4.55 4.25 3.08
C THR A 88 -4.90 4.01 1.61
N THR A 89 -4.62 2.80 1.12
CA THR A 89 -4.97 2.35 -0.22
C THR A 89 -5.68 1.01 -0.11
N ASP A 90 -6.86 0.88 -0.72
CA ASP A 90 -7.70 -0.32 -0.75
C ASP A 90 -8.40 -0.43 -2.12
N GLY A 91 -8.81 -1.64 -2.50
CA GLY A 91 -9.36 -1.91 -3.83
C GLY A 91 -10.76 -1.33 -4.07
N SER A 92 -10.98 -0.77 -5.26
CA SER A 92 -12.21 -0.06 -5.64
C SER A 92 -12.85 -0.53 -6.96
N GLY A 93 -12.34 -1.60 -7.57
CA GLY A 93 -12.77 -2.07 -8.89
C GLY A 93 -12.02 -1.43 -10.06
N THR A 94 -12.43 -1.73 -11.30
CA THR A 94 -11.68 -1.37 -12.52
C THR A 94 -12.31 -0.26 -13.36
N ASN A 95 -13.59 0.06 -13.14
CA ASN A 95 -14.25 1.20 -13.79
C ASN A 95 -13.86 2.48 -13.05
N VAL A 96 -13.24 3.44 -13.75
CA VAL A 96 -12.68 4.67 -13.15
C VAL A 96 -13.74 5.47 -12.40
N THR A 97 -14.90 5.71 -13.01
CA THR A 97 -15.96 6.52 -12.41
C THR A 97 -16.57 5.84 -11.19
N GLU A 98 -16.83 4.53 -11.27
CA GLU A 98 -17.36 3.75 -10.13
C GLU A 98 -16.34 3.67 -8.99
N ALA A 99 -15.05 3.46 -9.31
CA ALA A 99 -13.97 3.45 -8.35
C ALA A 99 -13.86 4.78 -7.59
N PHE A 100 -13.94 5.92 -8.30
CA PHE A 100 -13.93 7.23 -7.65
C PHE A 100 -15.23 7.54 -6.89
N ALA A 101 -16.36 6.95 -7.27
CA ALA A 101 -17.57 7.02 -6.45
C ALA A 101 -17.40 6.28 -5.11
N VAL A 102 -16.72 5.13 -5.10
CA VAL A 102 -16.35 4.42 -3.85
C VAL A 102 -15.39 5.27 -3.02
N GLN A 103 -14.37 5.86 -3.63
CA GLN A 103 -13.47 6.79 -2.91
C GLN A 103 -14.23 7.96 -2.30
N ARG A 104 -15.20 8.54 -3.03
CA ARG A 104 -16.04 9.65 -2.54
C ARG A 104 -17.00 9.27 -1.44
N PHE A 105 -17.40 8.00 -1.36
CA PHE A 105 -18.19 7.51 -0.24
C PHE A 105 -17.38 7.56 1.06
N SER A 106 -16.11 7.18 1.01
CA SER A 106 -15.20 7.23 2.17
C SER A 106 -14.67 8.64 2.45
N GLU A 107 -14.33 9.40 1.40
CA GLU A 107 -13.74 10.74 1.46
C GLU A 107 -14.54 11.70 0.56
N PRO A 108 -15.62 12.30 1.09
CA PRO A 108 -16.52 13.16 0.30
C PRO A 108 -15.85 14.41 -0.29
N ASN A 109 -14.74 14.85 0.30
CA ASN A 109 -13.98 16.02 -0.11
C ASN A 109 -12.50 15.68 -0.28
N GLY A 110 -11.73 16.57 -0.92
CA GLY A 110 -10.30 16.38 -1.15
C GLY A 110 -9.97 15.74 -2.52
N PRO A 111 -8.69 15.47 -2.80
CA PRO A 111 -8.26 14.99 -4.10
C PRO A 111 -8.79 13.58 -4.39
N LEU A 112 -9.10 13.32 -5.67
CA LEU A 112 -9.18 11.93 -6.15
C LEU A 112 -7.75 11.41 -6.31
N VAL A 113 -7.53 10.16 -5.92
CA VAL A 113 -6.22 9.53 -5.98
C VAL A 113 -6.38 8.06 -6.35
N ASN A 114 -5.74 7.63 -7.44
CA ASN A 114 -5.48 6.22 -7.70
C ASN A 114 -4.01 5.90 -7.34
N SER A 115 -3.81 5.32 -6.16
CA SER A 115 -2.48 5.00 -5.63
C SER A 115 -1.78 3.85 -6.37
N GLU A 116 -2.52 3.00 -7.07
CA GLU A 116 -1.97 1.84 -7.79
C GLU A 116 -2.72 1.61 -9.11
N PHE A 117 -2.40 2.43 -10.12
CA PHE A 117 -2.90 2.22 -11.47
C PHE A 117 -2.05 1.15 -12.18
N TYR A 118 -2.60 -0.05 -12.30
CA TYR A 118 -1.87 -1.19 -12.84
C TYR A 118 -1.60 -1.09 -14.35
N THR A 119 -0.33 -0.95 -14.73
CA THR A 119 0.16 -0.87 -16.14
C THR A 119 0.45 -2.24 -16.76
N GLY A 120 0.40 -3.28 -15.94
CA GLY A 120 0.68 -4.67 -16.28
C GLY A 120 0.15 -5.55 -15.17
N TRP A 121 0.62 -6.80 -15.09
CA TRP A 121 0.29 -7.66 -13.97
C TRP A 121 1.48 -8.55 -13.60
N LEU A 122 1.40 -9.15 -12.41
CA LEU A 122 2.41 -10.08 -11.92
C LEU A 122 2.29 -11.44 -12.63
N ASP A 123 3.42 -12.12 -12.79
CA ASP A 123 3.48 -13.47 -13.34
C ASP A 123 3.58 -14.55 -12.25
N HIS A 124 3.23 -15.77 -12.64
CA HIS A 124 3.44 -16.98 -11.85
C HIS A 124 4.26 -18.00 -12.64
N TRP A 125 5.09 -18.76 -11.94
CA TRP A 125 5.84 -19.86 -12.54
C TRP A 125 4.89 -20.88 -13.17
N GLY A 126 5.11 -21.19 -14.45
CA GLY A 126 4.31 -22.14 -15.21
C GLY A 126 3.08 -21.54 -15.90
N GLU A 127 2.76 -20.27 -15.65
CA GLU A 127 1.64 -19.57 -16.30
C GLU A 127 2.14 -18.72 -17.49
N PRO A 128 1.24 -18.37 -18.45
CA PRO A 128 1.56 -17.41 -19.51
C PRO A 128 1.96 -16.05 -18.95
N HIS A 129 2.90 -15.38 -19.64
CA HIS A 129 3.31 -14.01 -19.30
C HIS A 129 2.13 -13.03 -19.41
N SER A 130 1.95 -12.22 -18.37
CA SER A 130 0.88 -11.25 -18.26
C SER A 130 1.18 -9.99 -19.05
N VAL A 131 0.28 -9.65 -19.98
CA VAL A 131 0.40 -8.44 -20.80
C VAL A 131 -0.92 -7.67 -20.75
N VAL A 132 -0.81 -6.34 -20.59
CA VAL A 132 -1.92 -5.41 -20.74
C VAL A 132 -1.67 -4.57 -21.98
N ALA A 133 -2.68 -4.44 -22.83
CA ALA A 133 -2.55 -3.69 -24.08
C ALA A 133 -2.35 -2.19 -23.82
N THR A 134 -1.44 -1.56 -24.55
CA THR A 134 -1.06 -0.16 -24.36
C THR A 134 -2.22 0.80 -24.56
N ASP A 135 -3.10 0.52 -25.52
CA ASP A 135 -4.31 1.30 -25.79
C ASP A 135 -5.24 1.34 -24.57
N ARG A 136 -5.40 0.22 -23.85
CA ARG A 136 -6.14 0.15 -22.60
C ARG A 136 -5.51 1.02 -21.51
N ILE A 137 -4.18 0.96 -21.37
CA ILE A 137 -3.45 1.77 -20.38
C ILE A 137 -3.62 3.25 -20.68
N VAL A 138 -3.39 3.67 -21.93
CA VAL A 138 -3.51 5.07 -22.35
C VAL A 138 -4.93 5.57 -22.16
N LYS A 139 -5.94 4.78 -22.56
CA LYS A 139 -7.35 5.13 -22.39
C LYS A 139 -7.70 5.34 -20.91
N THR A 140 -7.41 4.36 -20.06
CA THR A 140 -7.73 4.44 -18.63
C THR A 140 -6.95 5.55 -17.92
N LEU A 141 -5.68 5.77 -18.26
CA LEU A 141 -4.91 6.89 -17.73
C LEU A 141 -5.52 8.23 -18.13
N THR A 142 -5.94 8.38 -19.39
CA THR A 142 -6.62 9.59 -19.86
C THR A 142 -7.91 9.82 -19.07
N GLU A 143 -8.74 8.79 -18.90
CA GLU A 143 -9.96 8.87 -18.09
C GLU A 143 -9.66 9.31 -16.64
N ILE A 144 -8.63 8.75 -16.00
CA ILE A 144 -8.22 9.14 -14.65
C ILE A 144 -7.82 10.63 -14.59
N LEU A 145 -7.01 11.08 -15.56
CA LEU A 145 -6.54 12.47 -15.62
C LEU A 145 -7.66 13.46 -15.95
N ASP A 146 -8.64 13.07 -16.79
CA ASP A 146 -9.82 13.89 -17.11
C ASP A 146 -10.72 14.12 -15.89
N HIS A 147 -10.68 13.21 -14.89
CA HIS A 147 -11.33 13.42 -13.59
C HIS A 147 -10.55 14.39 -12.66
N GLY A 148 -9.39 14.89 -13.09
CA GLY A 148 -8.50 15.70 -12.25
C GLY A 148 -7.87 14.92 -11.10
N ALA A 149 -7.79 13.59 -11.21
CA ALA A 149 -7.26 12.74 -10.16
C ALA A 149 -5.73 12.68 -10.18
N ASN A 150 -5.14 12.48 -9.00
CA ASN A 150 -3.73 12.10 -8.86
C ASN A 150 -3.60 10.60 -9.14
N VAL A 151 -2.50 10.19 -9.76
CA VAL A 151 -2.31 8.79 -10.17
C VAL A 151 -0.86 8.37 -10.01
N ASN A 152 -0.66 7.16 -9.48
CA ASN A 152 0.62 6.47 -9.46
C ASN A 152 0.56 5.23 -10.35
N MET A 153 1.47 5.13 -11.33
CA MET A 153 1.54 4.03 -12.28
C MET A 153 2.30 2.85 -11.67
N TYR A 154 1.62 1.73 -11.43
CA TYR A 154 2.17 0.53 -10.82
C TYR A 154 2.27 -0.62 -11.83
N MET A 155 3.42 -1.07 -12.31
CA MET A 155 4.74 -0.51 -12.12
C MET A 155 5.08 0.42 -13.28
N PHE A 156 5.70 1.57 -12.99
CA PHE A 156 6.37 2.36 -14.03
C PHE A 156 7.61 1.63 -14.57
N ILE A 157 8.40 1.03 -13.67
CA ILE A 157 9.44 0.04 -13.97
C ILE A 157 9.39 -1.07 -12.91
N GLY A 158 9.28 -2.33 -13.33
CA GLY A 158 9.18 -3.46 -12.41
C GLY A 158 10.53 -3.95 -11.88
N GLY A 159 11.54 -4.03 -12.75
CA GLY A 159 12.87 -4.52 -12.38
C GLY A 159 12.93 -6.05 -12.25
N THR A 160 13.66 -6.54 -11.25
CA THR A 160 13.97 -7.97 -11.10
C THR A 160 14.02 -8.38 -9.64
N ASN A 161 13.32 -9.47 -9.31
CA ASN A 161 13.45 -10.13 -8.01
C ASN A 161 14.73 -10.99 -7.99
N PHE A 162 15.87 -10.41 -7.62
CA PHE A 162 17.11 -11.16 -7.45
C PHE A 162 17.06 -12.11 -6.26
N GLY A 163 17.94 -13.13 -6.25
CA GLY A 163 18.07 -14.06 -5.12
C GLY A 163 16.76 -14.74 -4.75
N TYR A 164 16.31 -14.54 -3.50
CA TYR A 164 15.10 -15.15 -2.95
C TYR A 164 14.02 -14.10 -2.60
N TRP A 165 14.04 -12.95 -3.27
CA TRP A 165 13.12 -11.85 -2.99
C TRP A 165 11.74 -12.02 -3.64
N ASN A 166 11.54 -13.04 -4.50
CA ASN A 166 10.24 -13.27 -5.11
C ASN A 166 9.18 -13.66 -4.06
N GLY A 167 7.95 -13.19 -4.27
CA GLY A 167 6.80 -13.62 -3.50
C GLY A 167 6.17 -14.90 -4.04
N LYS A 168 5.04 -15.26 -3.42
CA LYS A 168 4.06 -16.21 -3.93
C LYS A 168 2.69 -15.66 -3.57
N ALA A 169 1.81 -15.49 -4.56
CA ALA A 169 0.40 -15.26 -4.28
C ALA A 169 -0.23 -16.58 -3.84
N PHE A 170 -1.12 -16.51 -2.85
CA PHE A 170 -2.01 -17.62 -2.56
C PHE A 170 -3.30 -17.31 -3.30
N SER A 171 -3.76 -18.23 -4.15
CA SER A 171 -5.12 -18.18 -4.66
C SER A 171 -6.04 -18.05 -3.45
N LYS A 172 -6.89 -17.01 -3.43
CA LYS A 172 -8.04 -16.97 -2.52
C LYS A 172 -8.89 -18.18 -2.90
N LEU A 173 -8.70 -19.30 -2.19
CA LEU A 173 -9.69 -20.38 -2.14
C LEU A 173 -10.78 -19.91 -1.17
N CYS A 174 -11.64 -19.04 -1.69
CA CYS A 174 -13.02 -18.93 -1.28
C CYS A 174 -13.85 -19.16 -2.54
#